data_AF-A0A540WFQ7-F1
#
_entry.id   AF-A0A540WFQ7-F1
#
_cell.length_a   1.000
_cell.length_b   1.000
_cell.length_c   1.000
_cell.angle_alpha   90.00
_cell.angle_beta   90.00
_cell.angle_gamma   90.00
#
_symmetry.space_group_name_H-M   'P 1'
#
loop_
_entity.id
_entity.type
_entity.pdbx_description
1 polymer ?
#
loop_
_entity_poly.entity_id
_entity_poly.type
_entity_poly.pdbx_seq_one_letter_code
_entity_poly.pdbx_strand_id
1 'polypeptide(L)'
;ELPSSRPLRLEHGNIGSQLIDWPLEHVVKCLVFYHPDDPAALRAEQDALLLEVWQACNKSGHELLLEVILPENGPDKDERHYHTMLEHFYQLGIKPDWWKLPPLSSASWQQITALIEREDPWSRGIL
;
A
#
# COMPACT_ATOMS: atom_id res chain seq x y z
N GLU A 1 6.08 9.50 -0.57
CA GLU A 1 7.12 8.62 -1.17
C GLU A 1 8.16 9.47 -1.89
N LEU A 2 9.39 8.98 -2.05
CA LEU A 2 10.33 9.51 -3.03
C LEU A 2 9.89 9.00 -4.41
N PRO A 3 9.66 9.87 -5.40
CA PRO A 3 9.12 9.45 -6.69
C PRO A 3 9.92 8.32 -7.34
N SER A 4 9.22 7.30 -7.84
CA SER A 4 9.80 6.15 -8.54
C SER A 4 10.84 5.34 -7.73
N SER A 5 10.91 5.51 -6.41
CA SER A 5 11.84 4.76 -5.57
C SER A 5 11.46 3.30 -5.44
N ARG A 6 12.46 2.43 -5.56
CA ARG A 6 12.36 0.98 -5.31
C ARG A 6 13.74 0.47 -4.86
N PRO A 7 13.91 0.06 -3.59
CA PRO A 7 12.91 0.02 -2.51
C PRO A 7 12.24 1.37 -2.22
N LEU A 8 11.03 1.32 -1.66
CA LEU A 8 10.30 2.50 -1.19
C LEU A 8 11.20 3.39 -0.31
N ARG A 9 11.15 4.70 -0.56
CA ARG A 9 11.80 5.73 0.25
C ARG A 9 10.83 6.86 0.55
N LEU A 10 11.11 7.62 1.61
CA LEU A 10 10.38 8.81 1.98
C LEU A 10 11.24 10.05 1.71
N GLU A 11 10.65 11.08 1.10
CA GLU A 11 11.38 12.28 0.65
C GLU A 11 11.95 13.10 1.81
N HIS A 12 11.21 13.23 2.92
CA HIS A 12 11.57 14.10 4.05
C HIS A 12 11.90 13.33 5.34
N GLY A 13 12.36 12.08 5.21
CA GLY A 13 12.75 11.26 6.36
C GLY A 13 11.56 10.64 7.11
N ASN A 14 11.58 10.66 8.44
CA ASN A 14 10.58 9.99 9.27
C ASN A 14 9.18 10.59 9.04
N ILE A 15 8.22 9.73 8.68
CA ILE A 15 6.84 10.14 8.38
C ILE A 15 6.10 10.63 9.64
N GLY A 16 6.33 10.00 10.79
CA GLY A 16 5.66 10.35 12.04
C GLY A 16 5.87 11.80 12.46
N SER A 17 7.10 12.32 12.35
CA SER A 17 7.38 13.74 12.63
C SER A 17 6.72 14.70 11.64
N GLN A 18 6.56 14.29 10.39
CA GLN A 18 5.94 15.15 9.36
C GLN A 18 4.44 15.32 9.57
N LEU A 19 3.75 14.26 10.02
CA LEU A 19 2.29 14.28 10.20
C LEU A 19 1.82 15.13 11.40
N ILE A 20 2.72 15.56 12.28
CA ILE A 20 2.37 16.40 13.44
C ILE A 20 1.79 17.75 13.00
N ASP A 21 2.33 18.32 11.92
CA ASP A 21 1.97 19.65 11.44
C ASP A 21 0.91 19.62 10.32
N TRP A 22 0.43 18.43 9.96
CA TRP A 22 -0.56 18.28 8.89
C TRP A 22 -1.99 18.50 9.42
N PRO A 23 -2.86 19.17 8.64
CA PRO A 23 -4.30 19.18 8.91
C PRO A 23 -4.88 17.77 8.86
N LEU A 24 -5.73 17.43 9.84
CA LEU A 24 -6.31 16.08 9.99
C LEU A 24 -7.16 15.65 8.79
N GLU A 25 -7.73 16.60 8.05
CA GLU A 25 -8.51 16.32 6.84
C GLU A 25 -7.65 15.87 5.64
N HIS A 26 -6.32 15.96 5.74
CA HIS A 26 -5.44 15.50 4.68
C HIS A 26 -5.30 13.97 4.69
N VAL A 27 -5.30 13.38 3.49
CA VAL A 27 -5.04 11.96 3.28
C VAL A 27 -3.57 11.77 2.91
N VAL A 28 -2.87 10.89 3.62
CA VAL A 28 -1.51 10.49 3.29
C VAL A 28 -1.57 9.56 2.09
N LYS A 29 -0.98 9.95 0.97
CA LYS A 29 -0.78 9.05 -0.17
C LYS A 29 0.60 8.41 -0.07
N CYS A 30 0.67 7.09 -0.17
CA CYS A 30 1.91 6.33 -0.27
C CYS A 30 1.85 5.42 -1.50
N LEU A 31 2.79 5.57 -2.42
CA LEU A 31 2.92 4.71 -3.59
C LEU A 31 4.08 3.74 -3.41
N VAL A 32 3.85 2.45 -3.68
CA VAL A 32 4.88 1.40 -3.68
C VAL A 32 4.91 0.62 -5.00
N PHE A 33 6.12 0.36 -5.49
CA PHE A 33 6.36 -0.60 -6.57
C PHE A 33 6.67 -1.97 -5.98
N TYR A 34 5.68 -2.84 -5.93
CA TYR A 34 5.77 -4.13 -5.23
C TYR A 34 5.49 -5.27 -6.22
N HIS A 35 6.25 -6.36 -6.11
CA HIS A 35 5.96 -7.61 -6.82
C HIS A 35 6.07 -8.77 -5.84
N PRO A 36 5.14 -9.75 -5.83
CA PRO A 36 5.21 -10.87 -4.91
C PRO A 36 6.47 -11.70 -5.10
N ASP A 37 7.00 -11.82 -6.32
CA ASP A 37 8.25 -12.55 -6.59
C ASP A 37 9.54 -11.73 -6.43
N ASP A 38 9.47 -10.55 -5.82
CA ASP A 38 10.67 -9.77 -5.54
C ASP A 38 11.64 -10.51 -4.58
N PRO A 39 12.95 -10.23 -4.69
CA PRO A 39 13.92 -10.78 -3.75
C PRO A 39 13.47 -10.56 -2.30
N ALA A 40 13.58 -11.60 -1.47
CA ALA A 40 13.02 -11.57 -0.12
C ALA A 40 13.52 -10.38 0.72
N ALA A 41 14.78 -9.99 0.56
CA ALA A 41 15.35 -8.81 1.22
C ALA A 41 14.68 -7.50 0.79
N LEU A 42 14.37 -7.35 -0.50
CA LEU A 42 13.66 -6.18 -1.02
C LEU A 42 12.23 -6.13 -0.47
N ARG A 43 11.50 -7.25 -0.51
CA ARG A 43 10.14 -7.32 0.06
C ARG A 43 10.13 -6.97 1.53
N ALA A 44 11.02 -7.56 2.33
CA ALA A 44 11.12 -7.29 3.76
C ALA A 44 11.39 -5.81 4.07
N GLU A 45 12.22 -5.15 3.26
CA GLU A 45 12.49 -3.72 3.41
C GLU A 45 11.25 -2.86 3.07
N GLN A 46 10.52 -3.21 2.00
CA GLN A 46 9.27 -2.51 1.66
C GLN A 46 8.18 -2.74 2.70
N ASP A 47 8.01 -3.99 3.17
CA ASP A 47 7.04 -4.37 4.20
C ASP A 47 7.26 -3.57 5.49
N ALA A 48 8.51 -3.47 5.95
CA ALA A 48 8.85 -2.72 7.14
C ALA A 48 8.49 -1.24 7.04
N LEU A 49 8.79 -0.61 5.89
CA LEU A 49 8.50 0.81 5.69
C LEU A 49 7.00 1.08 5.48
N LEU A 50 6.29 0.21 4.77
CA LEU A 50 4.83 0.30 4.64
C LEU A 50 4.13 0.19 6.00
N LEU A 51 4.60 -0.73 6.85
CA LEU A 51 4.09 -0.87 8.22
C LEU A 51 4.36 0.38 9.05
N GLU A 52 5.55 0.98 8.95
CA GLU A 52 5.88 2.26 9.62
C GLU A 52 4.95 3.39 9.16
N VAL A 53 4.70 3.51 7.85
CA VAL A 53 3.79 4.52 7.29
C VAL A 53 2.37 4.33 7.83
N TRP A 54 1.85 3.10 7.81
CA TRP A 54 0.51 2.81 8.32
C TRP A 54 0.39 3.09 9.83
N GLN A 55 1.38 2.69 10.63
CA GLN A 55 1.41 2.99 12.06
C GLN A 55 1.45 4.48 12.36
N ALA A 56 2.23 5.26 11.58
CA ALA A 56 2.30 6.71 11.73
C ALA A 56 0.97 7.39 11.41
N CYS A 57 0.27 6.97 10.35
CA CYS A 57 -1.05 7.48 9.99
C CYS A 57 -2.08 7.20 11.09
N ASN A 58 -2.12 5.96 11.60
CA ASN A 58 -2.99 5.60 12.73
C ASN A 58 -2.69 6.41 13.99
N LYS A 59 -1.41 6.65 14.28
CA LYS A 59 -1.00 7.38 15.47
C LYS A 59 -1.35 8.87 15.41
N SER A 60 -1.28 9.46 14.22
CA SER A 60 -1.59 10.87 13.97
C SER A 60 -3.07 11.12 13.68
N GLY A 61 -3.84 10.07 13.37
CA GLY A 61 -5.26 10.17 13.02
C GLY A 61 -5.51 10.55 11.56
N HIS A 62 -4.49 10.45 10.69
CA HIS A 62 -4.63 10.70 9.26
C HIS A 62 -5.02 9.42 8.53
N GLU A 63 -5.83 9.58 7.48
CA GLU A 63 -6.18 8.47 6.59
C GLU A 63 -5.00 8.11 5.67
N LEU A 64 -4.87 6.83 5.32
CA LEU A 64 -3.86 6.32 4.37
C LEU A 64 -4.51 5.86 3.06
N LEU A 65 -4.05 6.45 1.94
CA LEU A 65 -4.25 5.95 0.58
C LEU A 65 -2.99 5.20 0.13
N LEU A 66 -3.07 3.87 0.05
CA LEU A 66 -1.98 3.02 -0.41
C LEU A 66 -2.14 2.70 -1.90
N GLU A 67 -1.25 3.25 -2.72
CA GLU A 67 -1.17 3.02 -4.16
C GLU A 67 -0.16 1.91 -4.47
N VAL A 68 -0.64 0.82 -5.05
CA VAL A 68 0.18 -0.37 -5.34
C VAL A 68 0.32 -0.52 -6.84
N ILE A 69 1.56 -0.58 -7.32
CA ILE A 69 1.86 -0.70 -8.75
C ILE A 69 2.86 -1.84 -8.96
N LEU A 70 2.60 -2.72 -9.92
CA LEU A 70 3.60 -3.69 -10.37
C LEU A 70 4.80 -2.97 -11.01
N PRO A 71 6.05 -3.27 -10.63
CA PRO A 71 7.24 -2.61 -11.16
C PRO A 71 7.36 -2.83 -12.67
N GLU A 72 7.85 -1.81 -13.38
CA GLU A 72 7.98 -1.88 -14.83
C GLU A 72 8.95 -2.97 -15.31
N ASN A 73 10.02 -3.18 -14.54
CA ASN A 73 11.04 -4.22 -14.75
C ASN A 73 10.83 -5.46 -13.86
N GLY A 74 9.58 -5.71 -13.43
CA GLY A 74 9.21 -6.92 -12.68
C GLY A 74 9.29 -8.20 -13.53
N PRO A 75 9.25 -9.38 -12.89
CA PRO A 75 9.21 -10.68 -13.59
C PRO A 75 8.06 -10.77 -14.61
N ASP A 76 6.87 -10.31 -14.24
CA ASP A 76 5.72 -10.16 -15.11
C ASP A 76 4.79 -9.02 -14.63
N LYS A 77 3.64 -8.85 -15.30
CA LYS A 77 2.61 -7.86 -14.97
C LYS A 77 1.22 -8.48 -14.86
N ASP A 78 1.14 -9.71 -14.37
CA ASP A 78 -0.12 -10.43 -14.19
C ASP A 78 -0.97 -9.78 -13.10
N GLU A 79 -2.21 -9.43 -13.42
CA GLU A 79 -3.13 -8.78 -12.50
C GLU A 79 -3.47 -9.63 -11.25
N ARG A 80 -3.29 -10.95 -11.30
CA ARG A 80 -3.48 -11.85 -10.14
C ARG A 80 -2.53 -11.51 -8.99
N HIS A 81 -1.41 -10.84 -9.27
CA HIS A 81 -0.47 -10.39 -8.25
C HIS A 81 -1.10 -9.35 -7.32
N TYR A 82 -2.05 -8.53 -7.77
CA TYR A 82 -2.70 -7.54 -6.90
C TYR A 82 -3.44 -8.19 -5.74
N HIS A 83 -4.19 -9.27 -5.99
CA HIS A 83 -4.82 -10.04 -4.92
C HIS A 83 -3.77 -10.56 -3.92
N THR A 84 -2.68 -11.15 -4.43
CA THR A 84 -1.60 -11.70 -3.61
C THR A 84 -0.91 -10.64 -2.75
N MET A 85 -0.64 -9.46 -3.32
CA MET A 85 -0.03 -8.34 -2.61
C MET A 85 -0.94 -7.79 -1.52
N LEU A 86 -2.23 -7.58 -1.82
CA LEU A 86 -3.19 -7.09 -0.83
C LEU A 86 -3.38 -8.08 0.31
N GLU A 87 -3.49 -9.39 0.01
CA GLU A 87 -3.60 -10.44 1.02
C GLU A 87 -2.37 -10.46 1.94
N HIS A 88 -1.17 -10.32 1.37
CA HIS A 88 0.08 -10.19 2.13
C HIS A 88 0.08 -8.95 3.04
N PHE A 89 -0.31 -7.79 2.53
CA PHE A 89 -0.39 -6.57 3.35
C PHE A 89 -1.38 -6.72 4.51
N TYR A 90 -2.53 -7.36 4.29
CA TYR A 90 -3.46 -7.68 5.36
C TYR A 90 -2.89 -8.63 6.40
N GLN A 91 -2.12 -9.65 5.99
CA GLN A 91 -1.41 -10.55 6.91
C GLN A 91 -0.34 -9.83 7.75
N LEU A 92 0.28 -8.77 7.21
CA LEU A 92 1.18 -7.89 7.96
C LEU A 92 0.45 -6.96 8.93
N GLY A 93 -0.89 -6.91 8.87
CA GLY A 93 -1.73 -6.00 9.66
C GLY A 93 -1.90 -4.61 9.06
N ILE A 94 -1.44 -4.39 7.82
CA ILE A 94 -1.60 -3.11 7.11
C ILE A 94 -3.02 -3.05 6.56
N LYS A 95 -3.81 -2.10 7.07
CA LYS A 95 -5.21 -1.87 6.69
C LYS A 95 -5.39 -0.39 6.33
N PRO A 96 -5.04 0.03 5.10
CA PRO A 96 -5.17 1.42 4.69
C PRO A 96 -6.65 1.79 4.56
N ASP A 97 -7.00 3.05 4.81
CA ASP A 97 -8.36 3.55 4.60
C ASP A 97 -8.79 3.42 3.14
N TRP A 98 -7.84 3.59 2.21
CA TRP A 98 -8.10 3.55 0.79
C TRP A 98 -7.03 2.75 0.03
N TRP A 99 -7.48 1.96 -0.94
CA TRP A 99 -6.62 1.34 -1.93
C TRP A 99 -6.62 2.14 -3.22
N LYS A 100 -5.48 2.25 -3.89
CA LYS A 100 -5.41 2.73 -5.28
C LYS A 100 -4.69 1.71 -6.15
N LEU A 101 -5.41 1.18 -7.12
CA LEU A 101 -4.93 0.11 -8.00
C LEU A 101 -5.07 0.53 -9.47
N PRO A 102 -4.25 0.01 -10.39
CA PRO A 102 -4.48 0.27 -11.80
C PRO A 102 -5.78 -0.39 -12.28
N PRO A 103 -6.28 -0.05 -13.48
CA PRO A 103 -7.43 -0.72 -14.06
C PRO A 103 -7.19 -2.24 -14.19
N LEU A 104 -8.05 -3.04 -13.55
CA LEU A 104 -8.03 -4.51 -13.60
C LEU A 104 -9.23 -5.07 -14.37
N SER A 105 -9.16 -6.35 -14.74
CA SER A 105 -10.33 -7.05 -15.26
C SER A 105 -11.44 -7.17 -14.21
N SER A 106 -12.68 -7.38 -14.67
CA SER A 106 -13.82 -7.60 -13.78
C SER A 106 -13.63 -8.80 -12.85
N ALA A 107 -12.94 -9.84 -13.31
CA ALA A 107 -12.66 -11.03 -12.49
C ALA A 107 -11.70 -10.72 -11.35
N SER A 108 -10.64 -9.96 -11.64
CA SER A 108 -9.68 -9.51 -10.62
C SER A 108 -10.31 -8.55 -9.62
N TRP A 109 -11.18 -7.63 -10.09
CA TRP A 109 -11.94 -6.76 -9.19
C TRP A 109 -12.84 -7.54 -8.22
N GLN A 110 -13.56 -8.55 -8.70
CA GLN A 110 -14.41 -9.38 -7.82
C GLN A 110 -13.60 -10.07 -6.73
N GLN A 111 -12.42 -10.60 -7.05
CA GLN A 111 -11.55 -11.25 -6.08
C GLN A 111 -11.02 -10.26 -5.03
N ILE A 112 -10.57 -9.09 -5.47
CA ILE A 112 -10.04 -8.05 -4.58
C ILE A 112 -11.14 -7.49 -3.68
N THR A 113 -12.33 -7.22 -4.20
CA THR A 113 -13.46 -6.77 -3.38
C THR A 113 -13.80 -7.79 -2.31
N ALA A 114 -13.90 -9.08 -2.67
CA ALA A 114 -14.19 -10.14 -1.71
C ALA A 114 -13.10 -10.30 -0.63
N LEU A 115 -11.84 -10.06 -1.00
CA LEU A 115 -10.72 -10.03 -0.06
C LEU A 115 -10.86 -8.86 0.93
N ILE A 116 -11.07 -7.64 0.43
CA ILE A 116 -11.18 -6.44 1.27
C ILE A 116 -12.38 -6.53 2.22
N GLU A 117 -13.56 -6.96 1.72
CA GLU A 117 -14.76 -7.14 2.55
C GLU A 117 -14.54 -8.13 3.70
N ARG A 118 -13.72 -9.16 3.47
CA ARG A 118 -13.41 -10.19 4.46
C ARG A 118 -12.38 -9.69 5.49
N GLU A 119 -11.31 -9.05 5.04
CA GLU A 119 -10.17 -8.69 5.89
C GLU A 119 -10.35 -7.33 6.59
N ASP A 120 -11.07 -6.40 5.96
CA ASP A 120 -11.18 -5.01 6.41
C ASP A 120 -12.56 -4.40 6.13
N PRO A 121 -13.55 -4.68 6.99
CA PRO A 121 -14.89 -4.08 6.91
C PRO A 121 -14.94 -2.55 7.04
N TRP A 122 -13.83 -1.93 7.44
CA TRP A 122 -13.72 -0.47 7.66
C TRP A 122 -13.03 0.25 6.51
N SER A 123 -12.51 -0.48 5.51
CA SER A 123 -11.98 0.09 4.28
C SER A 123 -13.01 1.01 3.62
N ARG A 124 -12.57 2.20 3.22
CA ARG A 124 -13.43 3.23 2.60
C ARG A 124 -13.60 3.04 1.10
N GLY A 125 -12.76 2.20 0.49
CA GLY A 125 -12.93 1.75 -0.87
C GLY A 125 -11.64 1.63 -1.65
N ILE A 126 -11.81 1.49 -2.97
CA ILE A 126 -10.74 1.36 -3.94
C ILE A 126 -10.92 2.43 -5.02
N LEU A 127 -9.83 3.07 -5.41
CA LEU A 127 -9.72 4.09 -6.45
C LEU A 127 -8.94 3.60 -7.67
#